data_AF-A0A2H0SMR5-F1
#
_entry.id   AF-A0A2H0SMR5-F1
#
_cell.length_a   1.000
_cell.length_b   1.000
_cell.length_c   1.000
_cell.angle_alpha   90.00
_cell.angle_beta   90.00
_cell.angle_gamma   90.00
#
_symmetry.space_group_name_H-M   'P 1'
#
loop_
_entity.id
_entity.type
_entity.pdbx_description
1 polymer ?
#
loop_
_entity_poly.entity_id
_entity_poly.type
_entity_poly.pdbx_seq_one_letter_code
_entity_poly.pdbx_strand_id
1 'polypeptide(L)'
;MQDPAATPNPVADQPVLQNSYVDEYQPPSAISSTPASTPPATTSTPSESLEDQNIFELLGVSDGTDQEKEAFLLELQRVLWDDFLQYDVQLLITKDEYAELEKIRDAQQDEAAKEEAVVIYLEKLIPDLEEIMLEKALELKGDMVRERISGLRELYAGDPDKLATLDTAAKQVAAGTWHSAAASLNALIAS
;
A
#
# COMPACT_ATOMS: atom_id res chain seq x y z
N MET A 1 26.62 -54.73 -29.10
CA MET A 1 26.11 -54.69 -27.71
C MET A 1 27.32 -54.63 -26.80
N GLN A 2 27.24 -53.75 -25.79
CA GLN A 2 28.33 -53.03 -25.12
C GLN A 2 29.43 -53.88 -24.44
N ASP A 3 30.61 -53.26 -24.40
CA ASP A 3 31.92 -53.63 -23.84
C ASP A 3 31.95 -54.12 -22.38
N PRO A 4 32.96 -54.94 -22.02
CA PRO A 4 33.43 -55.10 -20.65
C PRO A 4 34.85 -54.54 -20.41
N ALA A 5 35.02 -54.03 -19.18
CA ALA A 5 36.23 -54.02 -18.34
C ALA A 5 37.24 -52.85 -18.37
N ALA A 6 37.64 -52.51 -17.13
CA ALA A 6 38.96 -52.07 -16.66
C ALA A 6 39.33 -50.57 -16.70
N THR A 7 39.38 -49.97 -15.51
CA THR A 7 40.31 -48.87 -15.14
C THR A 7 41.76 -49.39 -15.09
N PRO A 8 42.77 -48.56 -15.40
CA PRO A 8 43.46 -47.82 -14.33
C PRO A 8 43.98 -46.41 -14.71
N ASN A 9 44.14 -45.55 -13.69
CA ASN A 9 44.89 -44.27 -13.73
C ASN A 9 46.39 -44.48 -14.03
N PRO A 10 47.11 -43.42 -14.48
CA PRO A 10 48.11 -42.77 -13.58
C PRO A 10 48.25 -41.23 -13.77
N VAL A 11 48.50 -40.44 -12.69
CA VAL A 11 49.79 -39.74 -12.32
C VAL A 11 50.19 -38.65 -13.34
N ALA A 12 50.48 -37.36 -13.08
CA ALA A 12 51.11 -36.55 -12.03
C ALA A 12 50.60 -35.08 -12.22
N ASP A 13 50.85 -34.03 -11.43
CA ASP A 13 52.10 -33.59 -10.81
C ASP A 13 51.78 -32.43 -9.84
N GLN A 14 52.27 -32.51 -8.60
CA GLN A 14 52.43 -31.36 -7.71
C GLN A 14 53.86 -30.84 -7.87
N PRO A 15 54.08 -29.56 -7.53
CA PRO A 15 55.22 -29.29 -6.67
C PRO A 15 54.80 -28.64 -5.34
N VAL A 16 55.15 -29.37 -4.30
CA VAL A 16 55.39 -28.99 -2.91
C VAL A 16 56.31 -27.77 -2.78
N LEU A 17 56.02 -26.90 -1.81
CA LEU A 17 57.05 -26.31 -0.96
C LEU A 17 56.67 -26.49 0.51
N GLN A 18 57.49 -27.32 1.15
CA GLN A 18 57.50 -27.60 2.58
C GLN A 18 58.02 -26.37 3.34
N ASN A 19 57.46 -26.09 4.51
CA ASN A 19 58.29 -25.73 5.66
C ASN A 19 57.66 -26.29 6.93
N SER A 20 58.37 -27.31 7.44
CA SER A 20 58.17 -27.96 8.72
C SER A 20 58.63 -27.02 9.83
N TYR A 21 57.82 -26.80 10.86
CA TYR A 21 58.30 -26.83 12.25
C TYR A 21 57.08 -27.07 13.15
N VAL A 22 57.07 -28.25 13.77
CA VAL A 22 56.25 -28.57 14.94
C VAL A 22 56.78 -27.78 16.12
N ASP A 23 55.90 -27.04 16.81
CA ASP A 23 56.05 -26.80 18.25
C ASP A 23 54.66 -26.86 18.89
N GLU A 24 54.61 -27.61 19.98
CA GLU A 24 53.45 -28.19 20.63
C GLU A 24 52.77 -27.14 21.52
N TYR A 25 51.54 -26.74 21.16
CA TYR A 25 50.67 -25.97 22.07
C TYR A 25 49.22 -26.45 21.95
N GLN A 26 48.72 -27.05 23.03
CA GLN A 26 47.29 -27.33 23.26
C GLN A 26 46.84 -26.56 24.50
N PRO A 27 45.82 -25.70 24.39
CA PRO A 27 44.72 -25.73 25.38
C PRO A 27 43.36 -25.30 24.77
N PRO A 28 42.28 -25.31 25.56
CA PRO A 28 41.48 -26.45 25.96
C PRO A 28 40.15 -26.54 25.18
N SER A 29 39.53 -27.72 25.23
CA SER A 29 38.17 -27.97 24.72
C SER A 29 37.15 -26.96 25.25
N ALA A 30 36.56 -26.19 24.35
CA ALA A 30 35.29 -25.49 24.57
C ALA A 30 34.47 -25.51 23.27
N ILE A 31 33.89 -26.67 22.96
CA ILE A 31 32.72 -26.72 22.06
C ILE A 31 31.53 -26.11 22.82
N SER A 32 31.51 -24.78 22.91
CA SER A 32 30.25 -24.06 23.06
C SER A 32 29.54 -24.14 21.73
N SER A 33 28.55 -25.03 21.65
CA SER A 33 27.53 -25.01 20.62
C SER A 33 26.82 -23.66 20.68
N THR A 34 27.29 -22.69 19.90
CA THR A 34 26.51 -21.50 19.61
C THR A 34 25.43 -21.93 18.62
N PRO A 35 24.14 -21.83 18.97
CA PRO A 35 23.11 -22.04 17.97
C PRO A 35 23.29 -20.94 16.92
N ALA A 36 23.42 -21.36 15.66
CA ALA A 36 23.33 -20.48 14.52
C ALA A 36 22.05 -19.65 14.70
N SER A 37 22.20 -18.37 15.02
CA SER A 37 21.08 -17.45 15.10
C SER A 37 20.60 -17.23 13.68
N THR A 38 19.64 -18.03 13.27
CA THR A 38 18.77 -17.71 12.13
C THR A 38 18.22 -16.31 12.41
N PRO A 39 18.33 -15.36 11.47
CA PRO A 39 17.68 -14.06 11.64
C PRO A 39 16.20 -14.32 11.95
N PRO A 40 15.61 -13.73 13.00
CA PRO A 40 14.19 -13.86 13.25
C PRO A 40 13.48 -13.35 12.00
N ALA A 41 12.68 -14.22 11.37
CA ALA A 41 11.71 -13.81 10.37
C ALA A 41 10.85 -12.74 11.04
N THR A 42 11.04 -11.49 10.65
CA THR A 42 10.22 -10.39 11.12
C THR A 42 8.84 -10.66 10.53
N THR A 43 7.94 -11.21 11.33
CA THR A 43 6.51 -11.20 11.02
C THR A 43 6.11 -9.73 11.06
N SER A 44 6.23 -9.05 9.93
CA SER A 44 5.79 -7.67 9.78
C SER A 44 4.29 -7.65 10.06
N THR A 45 3.89 -7.10 11.21
CA THR A 45 2.48 -6.83 11.49
C THR A 45 1.97 -5.92 10.38
N PRO A 46 0.80 -6.21 9.77
CA PRO A 46 0.22 -5.32 8.78
C PRO A 46 0.04 -3.93 9.38
N SER A 47 0.32 -2.89 8.59
CA SER A 47 0.10 -1.52 9.04
C SER A 47 -1.38 -1.31 9.32
N GLU A 48 -1.67 -0.55 10.37
CA GLU A 48 -3.03 -0.18 10.75
C GLU A 48 -3.42 1.21 10.25
N SER A 49 -2.46 2.00 9.72
CA SER A 49 -2.69 3.36 9.21
C SER A 49 -3.60 3.37 7.97
N LEU A 50 -4.25 4.49 7.66
CA LEU A 50 -5.17 4.57 6.52
C LEU A 50 -4.41 4.66 5.20
N GLU A 51 -3.35 5.44 5.18
CA GLU A 51 -2.47 5.70 4.06
C GLU A 51 -1.89 4.41 3.47
N ASP A 52 -1.57 3.43 4.31
CA ASP A 52 -0.98 2.17 3.89
C ASP A 52 -2.00 1.15 3.34
N GLN A 53 -3.30 1.38 3.52
CA GLN A 53 -4.32 0.40 3.09
C GLN A 53 -4.61 0.45 1.60
N ASN A 54 -4.93 -0.70 1.01
CA ASN A 54 -5.51 -0.75 -0.32
C ASN A 54 -7.00 -0.36 -0.26
N ILE A 55 -7.43 0.61 -1.08
CA ILE A 55 -8.82 1.08 -1.10
C ILE A 55 -9.81 -0.03 -1.52
N PHE A 56 -9.42 -0.94 -2.40
CA PHE A 56 -10.27 -2.05 -2.83
C PHE A 56 -10.48 -3.08 -1.72
N GLU A 57 -9.45 -3.34 -0.90
CA GLU A 57 -9.57 -4.16 0.31
C GLU A 57 -10.51 -3.51 1.33
N LEU A 58 -10.35 -2.21 1.56
CA LEU A 58 -11.20 -1.43 2.47
C LEU A 58 -12.67 -1.43 2.05
N LEU A 59 -12.94 -1.51 0.75
CA LEU A 59 -14.29 -1.52 0.19
C LEU A 59 -14.82 -2.94 -0.09
N GLY A 60 -13.98 -3.97 0.06
CA GLY A 60 -14.35 -5.38 -0.17
C GLY A 60 -14.58 -5.71 -1.64
N VAL A 61 -13.89 -5.02 -2.55
CA VAL A 61 -14.00 -5.17 -4.01
C VAL A 61 -12.68 -5.59 -4.66
N SER A 62 -11.82 -6.26 -3.89
CA SER A 62 -10.49 -6.70 -4.34
C SER A 62 -10.51 -7.64 -5.54
N ASP A 63 -11.61 -8.36 -5.76
CA ASP A 63 -11.77 -9.29 -6.87
C ASP A 63 -12.12 -8.60 -8.20
N GLY A 64 -12.26 -7.26 -8.21
CA GLY A 64 -12.48 -6.48 -9.43
C GLY A 64 -11.31 -6.58 -10.42
N THR A 65 -11.63 -6.48 -11.71
CA THR A 65 -10.62 -6.44 -12.78
C THR A 65 -9.76 -5.19 -12.70
N ASP A 66 -8.55 -5.25 -13.25
CA ASP A 66 -7.66 -4.08 -13.28
C ASP A 66 -8.32 -2.88 -13.97
N GLN A 67 -9.08 -3.13 -15.04
CA GLN A 67 -9.82 -2.08 -15.75
C GLN A 67 -10.90 -1.42 -14.88
N GLU A 68 -11.66 -2.21 -14.11
CA GLU A 68 -12.67 -1.66 -13.19
C GLU A 68 -12.02 -0.87 -12.05
N LYS A 69 -10.89 -1.35 -11.55
CA LYS A 69 -10.08 -0.68 -10.52
C LYS A 69 -9.54 0.65 -11.03
N GLU A 70 -8.97 0.69 -12.23
CA GLU A 70 -8.48 1.92 -12.86
C GLU A 70 -9.62 2.92 -13.10
N ALA A 71 -10.75 2.46 -13.65
CA ALA A 71 -11.91 3.32 -13.89
C ALA A 71 -12.45 3.92 -12.58
N PHE A 72 -12.49 3.13 -11.51
CA PHE A 72 -12.87 3.60 -10.18
C PHE A 72 -11.90 4.65 -9.63
N LEU A 73 -10.58 4.43 -9.75
CA LEU A 73 -9.58 5.41 -9.28
C LEU A 73 -9.65 6.73 -10.05
N LEU A 74 -9.89 6.66 -11.37
CA LEU A 74 -10.07 7.85 -12.19
C LEU A 74 -11.30 8.66 -11.77
N GLU A 75 -12.43 7.99 -11.52
CA GLU A 75 -13.64 8.65 -11.04
C GLU A 75 -13.42 9.29 -9.67
N LEU A 76 -12.74 8.60 -8.74
CA LEU A 76 -12.39 9.16 -7.44
C LEU A 76 -11.52 10.40 -7.55
N GLN A 77 -10.47 10.35 -8.37
CA GLN A 77 -9.60 11.50 -8.61
C GLN A 77 -10.40 12.69 -9.14
N ARG A 78 -11.31 12.44 -10.09
CA ARG A 78 -12.16 13.48 -10.66
C ARG A 78 -13.09 14.11 -9.62
N VAL A 79 -13.80 13.30 -8.84
CA VAL A 79 -14.72 13.80 -7.80
C VAL A 79 -13.96 14.66 -6.78
N LEU A 80 -12.76 14.22 -6.39
CA LEU A 80 -11.91 14.96 -5.45
C LEU A 80 -11.44 16.30 -6.03
N TRP A 81 -11.03 16.33 -7.30
CA TRP A 81 -10.66 17.57 -7.98
C TRP A 81 -11.83 18.52 -8.15
N ASP A 82 -13.00 18.01 -8.58
CA ASP A 82 -14.20 18.82 -8.77
C ASP A 82 -14.63 19.46 -7.43
N ASP A 83 -14.63 18.69 -6.33
CA ASP A 83 -14.93 19.21 -4.99
C ASP A 83 -13.93 20.30 -4.56
N PHE A 84 -12.63 20.03 -4.73
CA PHE A 84 -11.57 20.98 -4.39
C PHE A 84 -11.69 22.30 -5.16
N LEU A 85 -11.89 22.23 -6.48
CA LEU A 85 -12.03 23.40 -7.35
C LEU A 85 -13.30 24.21 -7.05
N GLN A 86 -14.37 23.52 -6.64
CA GLN A 86 -15.66 24.14 -6.36
C GLN A 86 -15.68 24.83 -5.00
N TYR A 87 -15.15 24.19 -3.96
CA TYR A 87 -15.37 24.63 -2.58
C TYR A 87 -14.11 25.17 -1.88
N ASP A 88 -12.94 24.61 -2.15
CA ASP A 88 -11.73 24.94 -1.39
C ASP A 88 -10.87 26.00 -2.08
N VAL A 89 -10.69 25.91 -3.41
CA VAL A 89 -9.79 26.83 -4.14
C VAL A 89 -10.18 28.29 -3.94
N GLN A 90 -11.46 28.62 -3.93
CA GLN A 90 -11.95 29.99 -3.71
C GLN A 90 -11.59 30.56 -2.33
N LEU A 91 -11.24 29.70 -1.36
CA LEU A 91 -10.78 30.09 -0.03
C LEU A 91 -9.25 30.24 0.04
N LEU A 92 -8.52 29.64 -0.90
CA LEU A 92 -7.06 29.57 -0.92
C LEU A 92 -6.43 30.61 -1.84
N ILE A 93 -7.15 31.04 -2.89
CA ILE A 93 -6.67 32.05 -3.85
C ILE A 93 -7.61 33.25 -3.90
N THR A 94 -7.14 34.35 -4.46
CA THR A 94 -7.94 35.56 -4.66
C THR A 94 -8.95 35.39 -5.79
N LYS A 95 -9.97 36.26 -5.82
CA LYS A 95 -11.00 36.25 -6.88
C LYS A 95 -10.42 36.48 -8.28
N ASP A 96 -9.39 37.32 -8.39
CA ASP A 96 -8.75 37.61 -9.67
C ASP A 96 -7.94 36.39 -10.17
N GLU A 97 -7.26 35.69 -9.27
CA GLU A 97 -6.57 34.42 -9.58
C GLU A 97 -7.55 33.31 -9.95
N TYR A 98 -8.71 33.23 -9.27
CA TYR A 98 -9.76 32.28 -9.63
C TYR A 98 -10.33 32.54 -11.04
N ALA A 99 -10.60 33.80 -11.37
CA ALA A 99 -11.06 34.18 -12.70
C ALA A 99 -10.03 33.86 -13.80
N GLU A 100 -8.73 33.90 -13.47
CA GLU A 100 -7.67 33.50 -14.39
C GLU A 100 -7.57 31.98 -14.53
N LEU A 101 -7.74 31.23 -13.44
CA LEU A 101 -7.85 29.77 -13.45
C LEU A 101 -8.99 29.31 -14.37
N GLU A 102 -10.16 29.95 -14.30
CA GLU A 102 -11.29 29.64 -15.19
C GLU A 102 -10.93 29.87 -16.66
N LYS A 103 -10.25 30.98 -16.99
CA LYS A 103 -9.79 31.24 -18.36
C LYS A 103 -8.78 30.21 -18.85
N ILE A 104 -7.84 29.81 -17.99
CA ILE A 104 -6.81 28.81 -18.33
C ILE A 104 -7.47 27.48 -18.67
N ARG A 105 -8.45 27.07 -17.85
CA ARG A 105 -9.26 25.87 -18.06
C ARG A 105 -10.06 25.97 -19.36
N ASP A 106 -10.78 27.07 -19.58
CA ASP A 106 -11.63 27.24 -20.77
C ASP A 106 -10.85 27.36 -22.08
N ALA A 107 -9.55 27.69 -22.01
CA ALA A 107 -8.67 27.73 -23.18
C ALA A 107 -8.27 26.34 -23.71
N GLN A 108 -8.42 25.28 -22.91
CA GLN A 108 -8.03 23.92 -23.31
C GLN A 108 -9.20 23.16 -23.97
N GLN A 109 -8.88 22.31 -24.95
CA GLN A 109 -9.90 21.63 -25.78
C GLN A 109 -10.33 20.26 -25.24
N ASP A 110 -9.44 19.55 -24.55
CA ASP A 110 -9.71 18.24 -23.94
C ASP A 110 -9.57 18.29 -22.41
N GLU A 111 -10.27 17.39 -21.73
CA GLU A 111 -10.33 17.38 -20.26
C GLU A 111 -8.98 17.07 -19.61
N ALA A 112 -8.14 16.23 -20.22
CA ALA A 112 -6.82 15.93 -19.70
C ALA A 112 -5.92 17.18 -19.71
N ALA A 113 -5.92 17.94 -20.82
CA ALA A 113 -5.20 19.20 -20.91
C ALA A 113 -5.75 20.26 -19.94
N LYS A 114 -7.08 20.28 -19.68
CA LYS A 114 -7.69 21.16 -18.67
C LYS A 114 -7.14 20.87 -17.28
N GLU A 115 -7.17 19.61 -16.87
CA GLU A 115 -6.69 19.17 -15.56
C GLU A 115 -5.20 19.51 -15.39
N GLU A 116 -4.36 19.17 -16.37
CA GLU A 116 -2.93 19.50 -16.32
C GLU A 116 -2.68 21.01 -16.20
N ALA A 117 -3.36 21.83 -17.00
CA ALA A 117 -3.21 23.27 -16.96
C ALA A 117 -3.67 23.89 -15.63
N VAL A 118 -4.76 23.36 -15.06
CA VAL A 118 -5.28 23.79 -13.75
C VAL A 118 -4.29 23.43 -12.64
N VAL A 119 -3.77 22.20 -12.63
CA VAL A 119 -2.76 21.75 -11.64
C VAL A 119 -1.53 22.65 -11.68
N ILE A 120 -0.93 22.84 -12.86
CA ILE A 120 0.27 23.68 -13.04
C ILE A 120 0.03 25.12 -12.57
N TYR A 121 -1.18 25.65 -12.74
CA TYR A 121 -1.52 26.99 -12.28
C TYR A 121 -1.67 27.04 -10.75
N LEU A 122 -2.40 26.08 -10.17
CA LEU A 122 -2.64 26.01 -8.73
C LEU A 122 -1.36 25.76 -7.93
N GLU A 123 -0.44 24.92 -8.40
CA GLU A 123 0.86 24.68 -7.74
C GLU A 123 1.70 25.96 -7.55
N LYS A 124 1.49 26.98 -8.39
CA LYS A 124 2.20 28.26 -8.27
C LYS A 124 1.59 29.17 -7.20
N LEU A 125 0.32 28.97 -6.87
CA LEU A 125 -0.46 29.83 -5.99
C LEU A 125 -0.66 29.22 -4.60
N ILE A 126 -0.89 27.91 -4.55
CA ILE A 126 -1.20 27.15 -3.35
C ILE A 126 0.05 26.37 -2.94
N PRO A 127 0.74 26.79 -1.85
CA PRO A 127 1.82 25.99 -1.27
C PRO A 127 1.27 24.64 -0.82
N ASP A 128 2.09 23.61 -0.92
CA ASP A 128 1.77 22.27 -0.42
C ASP A 128 0.47 21.69 -1.01
N LEU A 129 0.12 22.08 -2.24
CA LEU A 129 -1.08 21.60 -2.94
C LEU A 129 -1.15 20.06 -2.96
N GLU A 130 -0.04 19.39 -3.24
CA GLU A 130 0.02 17.92 -3.24
C GLU A 130 -0.34 17.32 -1.88
N GLU A 131 0.11 17.92 -0.78
CA GLU A 131 -0.21 17.47 0.58
C GLU A 131 -1.69 17.69 0.89
N ILE A 132 -2.25 18.86 0.55
CA ILE A 132 -3.69 19.15 0.69
C ILE A 132 -4.52 18.10 -0.08
N MET A 133 -4.12 17.78 -1.31
CA MET A 133 -4.83 16.80 -2.14
C MET A 133 -4.69 15.38 -1.60
N LEU A 134 -3.53 15.03 -1.05
CA LEU A 134 -3.32 13.74 -0.38
C LEU A 134 -4.19 13.63 0.87
N GLU A 135 -4.24 14.67 1.71
CA GLU A 135 -5.09 14.69 2.91
C GLU A 135 -6.56 14.49 2.54
N LYS A 136 -7.05 15.19 1.51
CA LYS A 136 -8.40 15.01 0.98
C LYS A 136 -8.65 13.61 0.45
N ALA A 137 -7.67 13.01 -0.21
CA ALA A 137 -7.79 11.65 -0.71
C ALA A 137 -7.90 10.63 0.44
N LEU A 138 -7.14 10.85 1.52
CA LEU A 138 -7.23 10.03 2.73
C LEU A 138 -8.57 10.25 3.45
N GLU A 139 -9.04 11.49 3.57
CA GLU A 139 -10.36 11.80 4.14
C GLU A 139 -11.48 11.08 3.36
N LEU A 140 -11.51 11.25 2.04
CA LEU A 140 -12.47 10.59 1.17
C LEU A 140 -12.41 9.07 1.31
N LYS A 141 -11.22 8.48 1.31
CA LYS A 141 -11.03 7.04 1.53
C LYS A 141 -11.62 6.58 2.86
N GLY A 142 -11.44 7.37 3.93
CA GLY A 142 -12.04 7.11 5.23
C GLY A 142 -13.56 7.22 5.21
N ASP A 143 -14.11 8.23 4.54
CA ASP A 143 -15.55 8.44 4.39
C ASP A 143 -16.21 7.31 3.61
N MET A 144 -15.59 6.82 2.54
CA MET A 144 -16.13 5.68 1.79
C MET A 144 -16.27 4.42 2.66
N VAL A 145 -15.35 4.17 3.58
CA VAL A 145 -15.46 3.05 4.53
C VAL A 145 -16.60 3.28 5.52
N ARG A 146 -16.79 4.51 5.99
CA ARG A 146 -17.92 4.86 6.87
C ARG A 146 -19.26 4.69 6.15
N GLU A 147 -19.35 5.12 4.91
CA GLU A 147 -20.54 4.92 4.06
C GLU A 147 -20.81 3.43 3.80
N ARG A 148 -19.77 2.63 3.55
CA ARG A 148 -19.89 1.16 3.48
C ARG A 148 -20.49 0.58 4.76
N ILE A 149 -20.02 1.00 5.93
CA ILE A 149 -20.57 0.56 7.23
C ILE A 149 -22.05 0.94 7.35
N SER A 150 -22.41 2.18 6.99
CA SER A 150 -23.79 2.66 7.02
C SER A 150 -24.69 1.83 6.11
N GLY A 151 -24.29 1.61 4.85
CA GLY A 151 -25.05 0.80 3.91
C GLY A 151 -25.21 -0.66 4.33
N LEU A 152 -24.16 -1.28 4.88
CA LEU A 152 -24.25 -2.65 5.41
C LEU A 152 -25.15 -2.74 6.65
N ARG A 153 -25.20 -1.68 7.46
CA ARG A 153 -26.09 -1.64 8.64
C ARG A 153 -27.55 -1.62 8.23
N GLU A 154 -27.89 -0.89 7.18
CA GLU A 154 -29.23 -0.92 6.59
C GLU A 154 -29.56 -2.29 6.01
N LEU A 155 -28.62 -2.89 5.27
CA LEU A 155 -28.79 -4.22 4.68
C LEU A 155 -29.03 -5.32 5.73
N TYR A 156 -28.32 -5.25 6.87
CA TYR A 156 -28.37 -6.25 7.93
C TYR A 156 -29.18 -5.84 9.16
N ALA A 157 -30.12 -4.89 9.02
CA ALA A 157 -30.90 -4.36 10.14
C ALA A 157 -31.65 -5.41 10.98
N GLY A 158 -31.90 -6.61 10.42
CA GLY A 158 -32.55 -7.73 11.10
C GLY A 158 -31.61 -8.82 11.65
N ASP A 159 -30.30 -8.68 11.48
CA ASP A 159 -29.30 -9.70 11.87
C ASP A 159 -28.39 -9.15 12.98
N PRO A 160 -28.64 -9.50 14.26
CA PRO A 160 -27.90 -8.95 15.39
C PRO A 160 -26.41 -9.34 15.38
N ASP A 161 -26.06 -10.50 14.81
CA ASP A 161 -24.66 -10.97 14.77
C ASP A 161 -23.87 -10.17 13.73
N LYS A 162 -24.47 -9.90 12.56
CA LYS A 162 -23.87 -9.02 11.54
C LYS A 162 -23.79 -7.57 12.03
N LEU A 163 -24.79 -7.08 12.75
CA LEU A 163 -24.77 -5.74 13.36
C LEU A 163 -23.66 -5.60 14.41
N ALA A 164 -23.42 -6.61 15.25
CA ALA A 164 -22.33 -6.59 16.23
C ALA A 164 -20.94 -6.53 15.58
N THR A 165 -20.79 -7.18 14.42
CA THR A 165 -19.56 -7.12 13.63
C THR A 165 -19.37 -5.73 13.02
N LEU A 166 -20.45 -5.10 12.51
CA LEU A 166 -20.41 -3.72 12.01
C LEU A 166 -20.09 -2.70 13.12
N ASP A 167 -20.58 -2.90 14.35
CA ASP A 167 -20.20 -2.09 15.50
C ASP A 167 -18.71 -2.21 15.83
N THR A 168 -18.14 -3.40 15.66
CA THR A 168 -16.71 -3.66 15.86
C THR A 168 -15.88 -2.94 14.79
N ALA A 169 -16.27 -3.08 13.52
CA ALA A 169 -15.62 -2.37 12.41
C ALA A 169 -15.68 -0.84 12.59
N ALA A 170 -16.82 -0.29 13.00
CA ALA A 170 -16.97 1.14 13.26
C ALA A 170 -16.04 1.64 14.37
N LYS A 171 -15.88 0.85 15.45
CA LYS A 171 -14.92 1.17 16.53
C LYS A 171 -13.48 1.12 16.06
N GLN A 172 -13.13 0.16 15.20
CA GLN A 172 -11.79 0.05 14.61
C GLN A 172 -11.47 1.25 13.73
N VAL A 173 -12.42 1.66 12.86
CA VAL A 173 -12.30 2.90 12.07
C VAL A 173 -12.10 4.12 12.97
N ALA A 174 -12.89 4.26 14.04
CA ALA A 174 -12.74 5.38 14.98
C ALA A 174 -11.42 5.35 15.76
N ALA A 175 -10.82 4.17 15.95
CA ALA A 175 -9.53 3.98 16.60
C ALA A 175 -8.34 4.12 15.64
N GLY A 176 -8.58 4.31 14.34
CA GLY A 176 -7.53 4.36 13.32
C GLY A 176 -6.88 2.99 13.04
N THR A 177 -7.57 1.89 13.33
CA THR A 177 -7.11 0.53 13.03
C THR A 177 -7.77 -0.01 11.76
N TRP A 178 -7.30 0.53 10.62
CA TRP A 178 -7.96 0.41 9.33
C TRP A 178 -7.85 -0.98 8.71
N HIS A 179 -6.71 -1.66 8.89
CA HIS A 179 -6.55 -3.04 8.42
C HIS A 179 -7.50 -3.97 9.16
N SER A 180 -7.56 -3.83 10.49
CA SER A 180 -8.49 -4.57 11.34
C SER A 180 -9.97 -4.31 10.98
N ALA A 181 -10.33 -3.07 10.65
CA ALA A 181 -11.66 -2.72 10.17
C ALA A 181 -11.99 -3.42 8.85
N ALA A 182 -11.07 -3.37 7.86
CA ALA A 182 -11.24 -4.02 6.56
C ALA A 182 -11.51 -5.53 6.71
N ALA A 183 -10.72 -6.20 7.54
CA ALA A 183 -10.86 -7.63 7.80
C ALA A 183 -12.25 -7.97 8.38
N SER A 184 -12.71 -7.18 9.35
CA SER A 184 -14.05 -7.35 9.95
C SER A 184 -15.18 -7.15 8.94
N LEU A 185 -15.05 -6.15 8.05
CA LEU A 185 -16.04 -5.87 7.02
C LEU A 185 -16.06 -6.94 5.92
N ASN A 186 -14.89 -7.42 5.50
CA ASN A 186 -14.79 -8.41 4.43
C ASN A 186 -15.28 -9.80 4.90
N ALA A 187 -15.14 -10.12 6.19
CA ALA A 187 -15.71 -11.34 6.78
C ALA A 187 -17.25 -11.40 6.71
N LEU A 188 -17.94 -10.25 6.68
CA LEU A 188 -19.41 -10.18 6.58
C LEU A 188 -19.97 -10.56 5.22
N ILE A 189 -19.14 -10.46 4.18
CA ILE A 189 -19.51 -10.75 2.79
C ILE A 189 -19.15 -12.20 2.43
N ALA A 190 -18.10 -12.75 3.06
CA ALA A 190 -17.69 -14.14 2.89
C ALA A 190 -18.56 -15.16 3.66
N SER A 191 -19.53 -14.72 4.47
CA SER A 191 -20.39 -15.54 5.34
C SER A 191 -21.87 -15.50 4.98
#